data_AF-A0A1H8CA78-F1
#
_entry.id   AF-A0A1H8CA78-F1
#
_cell.length_a   1.000
_cell.length_b   1.000
_cell.length_c   1.000
_cell.angle_alpha   90.00
_cell.angle_beta   90.00
_cell.angle_gamma   90.00
#
_symmetry.space_group_name_H-M   'P 1'
#
loop_
_entity.id
_entity.type
_entity.pdbx_description
1 polymer ?
#
loop_
_entity_poly.entity_id
_entity_poly.type
_entity_poly.pdbx_seq_one_letter_code
_entity_poly.pdbx_strand_id
1 'polypeptide(L)'
;MNAKPLLAIVFAGLILSACSARYQTPVAMGGDDDDAVCLSRGNAQGSPEYVACRKDRDVQRNAATARSDRRQRDLGEYMLNHPDRP
;
A
#
# COMPACT_ATOMS: atom_id res chain seq x y z
N MET A 1 -11.71 -36.44 25.58
CA MET A 1 -11.95 -35.42 24.52
C MET A 1 -10.94 -35.67 23.41
N ASN A 2 -11.40 -35.94 22.18
CA ASN A 2 -10.50 -36.25 21.07
C ASN A 2 -9.80 -34.99 20.57
N ALA A 3 -8.47 -34.91 20.75
CA ALA A 3 -7.65 -33.76 20.35
C ALA A 3 -7.36 -33.69 18.84
N LYS A 4 -7.54 -34.81 18.12
CA LYS A 4 -7.31 -34.92 16.67
C LYS A 4 -8.13 -33.93 15.82
N PRO A 5 -9.46 -33.77 15.99
CA PRO A 5 -10.23 -32.78 15.23
C PRO A 5 -9.81 -31.35 15.55
N LEU A 6 -9.44 -31.06 16.80
CA LEU A 6 -8.96 -29.75 17.22
C LEU A 6 -7.64 -29.39 16.52
N LEU A 7 -6.70 -30.33 16.45
CA LEU A 7 -5.44 -30.16 15.73
C LEU A 7 -5.66 -29.93 14.22
N ALA A 8 -6.60 -30.66 13.61
CA ALA A 8 -6.93 -30.48 12.19
C ALA A 8 -7.52 -29.09 11.90
N ILE A 9 -8.39 -28.58 12.77
CA ILE A 9 -8.99 -27.24 12.63
C ILE A 9 -7.92 -26.14 12.76
N VAL A 10 -7.01 -26.25 13.73
CA VAL A 10 -5.93 -25.28 13.91
C VAL A 10 -5.00 -25.27 12.69
N PHE A 11 -4.63 -26.44 12.17
CA PHE A 11 -3.78 -26.54 10.98
C PHE A 11 -4.46 -25.95 9.75
N ALA A 12 -5.75 -26.22 9.55
CA ALA A 12 -6.51 -25.63 8.46
C ALA A 12 -6.55 -24.09 8.58
N GLY A 13 -6.78 -23.55 9.78
CA GLY A 13 -6.77 -22.10 10.02
C GLY A 13 -5.44 -21.43 9.66
N LEU A 14 -4.31 -22.06 10.01
CA LEU A 14 -2.98 -21.54 9.68
C LEU A 14 -2.72 -21.54 8.17
N ILE A 15 -3.12 -22.60 7.45
CA ILE A 15 -2.96 -22.69 6.00
C ILE A 15 -3.82 -21.63 5.29
N LEU A 16 -5.08 -21.43 5.73
CA LEU A 16 -5.95 -20.40 5.15
C LEU A 16 -5.46 -18.97 5.45
N SER A 17 -4.87 -18.72 6.63
CA SER A 17 -4.31 -17.41 6.97
C SER A 17 -3.11 -17.02 6.10
N ALA A 18 -2.32 -17.99 5.62
CA ALA A 18 -1.23 -17.71 4.69
C ALA A 18 -1.72 -17.24 3.31
N CYS A 19 -2.94 -17.63 2.91
CA CYS A 19 -3.55 -17.21 1.65
C CYS A 19 -4.17 -15.81 1.74
N SER A 20 -4.63 -15.35 2.90
CA SER A 20 -5.17 -13.99 3.04
C SER A 20 -4.10 -12.92 2.87
N ALA A 21 -2.87 -13.20 3.34
CA ALA A 21 -1.73 -12.28 3.26
C ALA A 21 -1.24 -12.03 1.82
N ARG A 22 -1.51 -12.93 0.86
CA ARG A 22 -1.06 -12.77 -0.53
C ARG A 22 -1.78 -11.65 -1.29
N TYR A 23 -2.96 -11.23 -0.83
CA TYR A 23 -3.70 -10.11 -1.41
C TYR A 23 -3.47 -8.79 -0.66
N GLN A 24 -2.74 -8.80 0.46
CA GLN A 24 -2.02 -7.60 0.88
C GLN A 24 -0.83 -7.44 -0.07
N THR A 25 -1.11 -6.95 -1.28
CA THR A 25 -0.14 -6.09 -1.93
C THR A 25 0.28 -5.07 -0.87
N PRO A 26 1.58 -4.79 -0.70
CA PRO A 26 1.98 -3.59 0.00
C PRO A 26 1.49 -2.45 -0.90
N VAL A 27 0.21 -2.09 -0.74
CA VAL A 27 -0.32 -0.82 -1.15
C VAL A 27 0.62 0.16 -0.48
N ALA A 28 1.53 0.71 -1.28
CA ALA A 28 2.29 1.88 -0.87
C ALA A 28 1.27 2.80 -0.21
N MET A 29 1.50 3.12 1.07
CA MET A 29 0.64 3.86 1.99
C MET A 29 0.19 5.23 1.43
N GLY A 30 -0.64 5.21 0.39
CA GLY A 30 -1.00 6.36 -0.47
C GLY A 30 -2.23 6.09 -1.32
N GLY A 31 -2.94 4.98 -1.05
CA GLY A 31 -4.23 4.63 -1.64
C GLY A 31 -5.38 4.84 -0.65
N ASP A 32 -5.26 5.80 0.27
CA ASP A 32 -6.48 6.32 0.91
C ASP A 32 -7.35 6.83 -0.23
N ASP A 33 -8.61 6.37 -0.28
CA ASP A 33 -9.58 6.87 -1.23
C ASP A 33 -9.70 8.39 -1.04
N ASP A 34 -9.07 9.15 -1.94
CA ASP A 34 -8.97 10.61 -1.78
C ASP A 34 -10.35 11.25 -1.83
N ASP A 35 -11.33 10.59 -2.48
CA ASP A 35 -12.72 10.99 -2.42
C ASP A 35 -13.26 10.83 -1.01
N ALA A 36 -13.09 9.66 -0.37
CA ALA A 36 -13.47 9.47 1.03
C ALA A 36 -12.78 10.45 1.98
N VAL A 37 -11.49 10.73 1.79
CA VAL A 37 -10.74 11.71 2.59
C VAL A 37 -11.33 13.11 2.43
N CYS A 38 -11.58 13.56 1.19
CA CYS A 38 -12.12 14.89 0.95
C CYS A 38 -13.58 15.03 1.39
N LEU A 39 -14.40 13.98 1.21
CA LEU A 39 -15.78 13.95 1.69
C LEU A 39 -15.86 13.95 3.22
N SER A 40 -14.98 13.23 3.91
CA SER A 40 -14.93 13.19 5.39
C SER A 40 -14.60 14.56 6.03
N ARG A 41 -13.99 15.48 5.27
CA ARG A 41 -13.72 16.86 5.70
C ARG A 41 -14.93 17.78 5.55
N GLY A 42 -16.06 17.27 5.03
CA GLY A 42 -17.26 18.05 4.75
C GLY A 42 -17.23 18.76 3.39
N ASN A 43 -16.24 18.49 2.55
CA ASN A 43 -16.16 19.10 1.23
C ASN A 43 -17.16 18.41 0.30
N ALA A 44 -18.25 19.10 -0.03
CA ALA A 44 -19.25 18.58 -0.95
C ALA A 44 -18.64 18.26 -2.32
N GLN A 45 -19.02 17.12 -2.91
CA GLN A 45 -18.49 16.72 -4.22
C GLN A 45 -18.79 17.80 -5.27
N GLY A 46 -17.76 18.15 -6.06
CA GLY A 46 -17.85 19.23 -7.06
C GLY A 46 -17.71 20.65 -6.51
N SER A 47 -17.64 20.85 -5.19
CA SER A 47 -17.30 22.15 -4.61
C SER A 47 -15.84 22.56 -4.91
N PRO A 48 -15.52 23.86 -4.94
CA PRO A 48 -14.13 24.32 -5.06
C PRO A 48 -13.21 23.70 -4.01
N GLU A 49 -13.68 23.57 -2.77
CA GLU A 49 -12.91 22.99 -1.65
C GLU A 49 -12.64 21.49 -1.84
N TYR A 50 -13.59 20.75 -2.42
CA TYR A 50 -13.39 19.34 -2.78
C TYR A 50 -12.35 19.19 -3.88
N VAL A 51 -12.41 20.03 -4.92
CA VAL A 51 -11.43 20.02 -6.03
C VAL A 51 -10.04 20.39 -5.52
N ALA A 52 -9.92 21.39 -4.63
CA ALA A 52 -8.66 21.76 -4.01
C ALA A 52 -8.08 20.61 -3.18
N CYS A 53 -8.89 20.00 -2.31
CA CYS A 53 -8.48 18.84 -1.52
C CYS A 53 -7.96 17.69 -2.39
N ARG A 54 -8.68 17.34 -3.46
CA ARG A 54 -8.26 16.30 -4.41
C ARG A 54 -6.92 16.63 -5.06
N LYS A 55 -6.74 17.88 -5.50
CA LYS A 55 -5.50 18.33 -6.13
C LYS A 55 -4.31 18.22 -5.17
N ASP A 56 -4.47 18.63 -3.92
CA ASP A 56 -3.41 18.54 -2.91
C ASP A 56 -3.05 17.09 -2.59
N ARG A 57 -4.05 16.21 -2.57
CA ARG A 57 -3.85 14.77 -2.44
C ARG A 57 -3.11 14.15 -3.63
N ASP A 58 -3.46 14.54 -4.86
CA ASP A 58 -2.74 14.13 -6.07
C ASP A 58 -1.28 14.58 -6.07
N VAL A 59 -1.01 15.81 -5.64
CA VAL A 59 0.36 16.32 -5.49
C VAL A 59 1.15 15.50 -4.48
N GLN A 60 0.56 15.18 -3.32
CA GLN A 60 1.20 14.34 -2.30
C GLN A 60 1.51 12.93 -2.83
N ARG A 61 0.57 12.33 -3.56
CA ARG A 61 0.75 11.02 -4.19
C ARG A 61 1.90 11.04 -5.19
N ASN A 62 1.92 12.02 -6.09
CA ASN A 62 2.99 12.18 -7.07
C ASN A 62 4.35 12.39 -6.41
N ALA A 63 4.41 13.16 -5.32
CA ALA A 63 5.63 13.34 -4.54
C ALA A 63 6.10 12.05 -3.86
N ALA A 64 5.18 11.17 -3.44
CA ALA A 64 5.51 9.85 -2.92
C ALA A 64 6.07 8.92 -4.01
N THR A 65 5.41 8.86 -5.17
CA THR A 65 5.89 8.07 -6.32
C THR A 65 7.26 8.54 -6.78
N ALA A 66 7.47 9.86 -6.93
CA ALA A 66 8.76 10.40 -7.34
C ALA A 66 9.90 10.08 -6.36
N ARG A 67 9.61 9.98 -5.05
CA ARG A 67 10.59 9.52 -4.05
C ARG A 67 10.92 8.04 -4.22
N SER A 68 9.92 7.21 -4.50
CA SER A 68 10.13 5.79 -4.79
C SER A 68 10.97 5.59 -6.05
N ASP A 69 10.63 6.29 -7.13
CA ASP A 69 11.35 6.21 -8.41
C ASP A 69 12.81 6.63 -8.27
N ARG A 70 13.09 7.70 -7.52
CA ARG A 70 14.47 8.12 -7.21
C ARG A 70 15.23 7.01 -6.49
N ARG A 71 14.66 6.41 -5.45
CA ARG A 71 15.32 5.30 -4.73
C ARG A 71 15.62 4.10 -5.63
N GLN A 72 14.73 3.78 -6.56
CA GLN A 72 14.96 2.70 -7.52
C GLN A 72 16.10 3.02 -8.49
N ARG A 73 16.17 4.27 -8.98
CA ARG A 73 17.28 4.73 -9.82
C ARG A 73 18.59 4.74 -9.06
N ASP A 74 18.59 5.26 -7.84
CA ASP A 74 19.80 5.32 -6.99
C ASP A 74 20.34 3.92 -6.72
N LEU A 75 19.46 2.93 -6.47
CA LEU A 75 19.84 1.53 -6.33
C LEU A 75 20.40 0.95 -7.63
N GLY A 76 19.73 1.20 -8.76
CA GLY A 76 20.21 0.74 -10.07
C GLY A 76 21.59 1.30 -10.42
N GLU A 77 21.80 2.59 -10.17
CA GLU A 77 23.09 3.27 -10.35
C GLU A 77 24.15 2.70 -9.40
N TYR A 78 23.79 2.42 -8.14
CA TYR A 78 24.69 1.79 -7.18
C TYR A 78 25.16 0.42 -7.68
N MET A 79 24.23 -0.43 -8.14
CA MET A 79 24.54 -1.78 -8.65
C MET A 79 25.39 -1.73 -9.92
N LEU A 80 25.12 -0.78 -10.82
CA LEU A 80 25.92 -0.61 -12.04
C LEU A 80 27.39 -0.26 -11.71
N ASN A 81 27.60 0.56 -10.68
CA ASN A 81 28.93 0.98 -10.24
C ASN A 81 29.59 0.01 -9.24
N HIS A 82 28.85 -0.99 -8.74
CA HIS A 82 29.35 -2.02 -7.82
C HIS A 82 28.92 -3.42 -8.29
N PRO A 83 29.36 -3.87 -9.47
CA PRO A 83 28.88 -5.11 -10.10
C PRO A 83 29.26 -6.39 -9.34
N ASP A 84 30.23 -6.30 -8.44
CA ASP A 84 30.72 -7.37 -7.57
C ASP A 84 29.96 -7.48 -6.24
N ARG A 85 28.99 -6.59 -5.98
CA ARG A 85 28.16 -6.60 -4.76
C ARG A 85 26.72 -7.00 -5.08
N PRO A 86 26.12 -7.95 -4.33
CA PRO A 86 24.71 -8.27 -4.45
C PRO A 86 23.79 -7.16 -3.91
#